data_AF-A0A963SN25-F1
#
_entry.id   AF-A0A963SN25-F1
#
_cell.length_a   1.000
_cell.length_b   1.000
_cell.length_c   1.000
_cell.angle_alpha   90.00
_cell.angle_beta   90.00
_cell.angle_gamma   90.00
#
_symmetry.space_group_name_H-M   'P 1'
#
loop_
_entity.id
_entity.type
_entity.pdbx_description
1 polymer ?
#
loop_
_entity_poly.entity_id
_entity_poly.type
_entity_poly.pdbx_seq_one_letter_code
_entity_poly.pdbx_strand_id
1 'polypeptide(L)' 'MASAAFTPAQPKDATGVLVLADGSTIWGRGFGATGSAVGEVCFNTAMTG' A
#
# COMPACT_ATOMS: atom_id res chain seq x y z
N MET A 1 17.65 -7.36 -9.47
CA MET A 1 17.14 -7.87 -8.19
C MET A 1 16.81 -6.67 -7.33
N ALA A 2 15.53 -6.39 -7.04
CA ALA A 2 15.17 -5.27 -6.17
C ALA A 2 15.77 -5.52 -4.78
N SER A 3 16.50 -4.54 -4.24
CA SER A 3 16.95 -4.56 -2.86
C SER A 3 15.73 -4.64 -1.96
N ALA A 4 15.73 -5.46 -0.92
CA ALA A 4 14.66 -5.46 0.06
C ALA A 4 14.59 -4.06 0.69
N ALA A 5 13.62 -3.25 0.27
CA ALA A 5 13.35 -1.97 0.90
C ALA A 5 12.99 -2.22 2.37
N PHE A 6 13.39 -1.28 3.23
CA PHE A 6 13.05 -1.32 4.65
C PHE A 6 11.53 -1.44 4.80
N THR A 7 11.06 -2.59 5.26
CA THR A 7 9.65 -2.83 5.57
C THR A 7 9.43 -2.49 7.04
N PRO A 8 8.89 -1.32 7.38
CA PRO A 8 8.54 -1.03 8.77
C PRO A 8 7.56 -2.09 9.27
N ALA A 9 7.72 -2.50 10.53
CA ALA A 9 6.75 -3.36 11.19
C ALA A 9 5.36 -2.71 11.17
N GLN A 10 4.30 -3.55 11.16
CA GLN A 10 2.92 -3.07 11.16
C GLN A 10 2.66 -2.15 12.37
N PRO A 11 2.25 -0.88 12.14
CA PRO A 11 1.81 0.00 13.22
C PRO A 11 0.54 -0.54 13.89
N LYS A 12 0.38 -0.31 15.20
CA LYS A 12 -0.74 -0.82 16.02
C LYS A 12 -2.14 -0.57 15.45
N ASP A 13 -2.34 0.58 14.78
CA ASP A 13 -3.66 1.02 14.30
C ASP A 13 -3.83 0.76 12.79
N ALA A 14 -2.86 0.11 12.13
CA ALA A 14 -2.94 -0.21 10.72
C ALA A 14 -3.75 -1.50 10.49
N THR A 15 -4.71 -1.43 9.57
CA THR A 15 -5.57 -2.57 9.18
C THR A 15 -5.39 -2.96 7.71
N GLY A 16 -4.56 -2.25 6.95
CA GLY A 16 -4.21 -2.56 5.57
C GLY A 16 -2.79 -2.12 5.21
N VAL A 17 -2.27 -2.65 4.09
CA VAL A 17 -0.93 -2.35 3.58
C VAL A 17 -0.96 -2.31 2.05
N LEU A 18 -0.25 -1.33 1.47
CA LEU A 18 0.10 -1.29 0.04
C LEU A 18 1.55 -1.76 -0.10
N VAL A 19 1.76 -2.83 -0.88
CA VAL A 19 3.07 -3.41 -1.17
C VAL A 19 3.38 -3.20 -2.65
N LEU A 20 4.52 -2.59 -2.95
CA LEU A 20 4.96 -2.32 -4.32
C LEU A 20 5.96 -3.37 -4.80
N ALA A 21 6.14 -3.47 -6.12
CA ALA A 21 7.01 -4.47 -6.76
C ALA A 21 8.51 -4.29 -6.39
N ASP A 22 8.91 -3.11 -5.95
CA ASP A 22 10.26 -2.80 -5.45
C ASP A 22 10.48 -3.22 -3.98
N GLY A 23 9.45 -3.75 -3.32
CA GLY A 23 9.46 -4.12 -1.91
C GLY A 23 9.07 -2.99 -0.96
N SER A 24 8.75 -1.79 -1.46
CA SER A 24 8.24 -0.69 -0.63
C SER A 24 6.90 -1.06 -0.01
N THR A 25 6.72 -0.73 1.28
CA THR A 25 5.50 -1.01 2.03
C THR A 25 4.96 0.24 2.70
N ILE A 26 3.67 0.50 2.50
CA ILE A 26 2.97 1.67 3.04
C ILE A 26 1.78 1.18 3.85
N TRP A 27 1.83 1.38 5.16
CA TRP A 27 0.78 0.97 6.10
C TRP A 27 -0.34 2.00 6.17
N GLY A 28 -1.58 1.53 6.26
CA GLY A 28 -2.76 2.39 6.35
C GLY A 28 -3.93 1.73 7.07
N ARG A 29 -5.08 2.39 7.02
CA ARG A 29 -6.35 1.88 7.56
C ARG A 29 -7.30 1.58 6.41
N GLY A 30 -7.81 0.36 6.35
CA GLY A 30 -8.84 -0.03 5.38
C GLY A 30 -10.16 0.68 5.65
N PHE A 31 -10.81 1.16 4.59
CA PHE A 31 -12.13 1.81 4.64
C PHE A 31 -13.14 1.22 3.63
N GLY A 32 -12.73 0.18 2.89
CA GLY A 32 -13.55 -0.55 1.93
C GLY A 32 -13.78 -2.01 2.34
N ALA A 33 -14.05 -2.88 1.37
CA ALA A 33 -14.22 -4.31 1.61
C ALA A 33 -12.91 -4.97 2.11
N THR A 34 -13.03 -5.91 3.04
CA THR A 34 -11.90 -6.72 3.50
C THR A 34 -11.45 -7.70 2.42
N GLY A 35 -10.15 -7.81 2.20
CA GLY A 35 -9.56 -8.74 1.25
C GLY A 35 -8.18 -8.27 0.77
N SER A 36 -7.71 -8.88 -0.31
CA SER A 36 -6.47 -8.51 -1.00
C SER A 36 -6.73 -8.41 -2.49
N ALA A 37 -6.11 -7.42 -3.15
CA ALA A 37 -6.15 -7.25 -4.60
C ALA A 37 -4.74 -6.99 -5.14
N VAL A 38 -4.51 -7.33 -6.40
CA VAL A 38 -3.25 -7.11 -7.13
C VAL A 38 -3.55 -6.32 -8.40
N GLY A 39 -2.69 -5.35 -8.72
CA GLY A 39 -2.83 -4.53 -9.93
C GLY A 39 -1.70 -3.51 -10.08
N GLU A 40 -1.77 -2.74 -11.15
CA GLU A 40 -0.90 -1.58 -11.34
C GLU A 40 -1.34 -0.44 -10.42
N VAL A 41 -0.35 0.21 -9.79
CA VAL A 41 -0.59 1.41 -8.98
C VAL A 41 -0.37 2.63 -9.87
N CYS A 42 -1.46 3.38 -10.13
CA CYS A 42 -1.43 4.65 -10.84
C CYS A 42 -1.83 5.81 -9.91
N PHE A 43 -1.55 7.05 -10.31
CA PHE A 43 -2.03 8.26 -9.62
C PHE A 43 -2.71 9.22 -10.59
N ASN A 44 -3.62 10.06 -10.09
CA ASN A 44 -4.30 11.11 -10.84
C ASN A 44 -4.24 12.42 -10.04
N THR A 45 -3.96 13.55 -10.69
CA THR A 45 -3.84 14.88 -10.08
C THR A 45 -5.13 15.70 -10.12
N ALA A 46 -6.19 15.19 -10.75
CA ALA A 46 -7.50 15.82 -10.73
C ALA A 46 -7.97 16.02 -9.28
N MET A 47 -8.34 17.26 -8.94
CA MET A 47 -8.76 17.62 -7.58
C MET A 47 -10.24 17.37 -7.32
N THR A 48 -11.05 17.31 -8.37
CA THR A 48 -12.48 17.05 -8.30
C THR A 48 -12.87 15.98 -9.32
N GLY A 49 -13.93 15.23 -9.00
CA GLY A 49 -14.48 14.18 -9.85
C GLY A 49 -15.00 14.71 -11.18
#